data_AF-A0A7C3KAG4-F1
#
_entry.id   AF-A0A7C3KAG4-F1
#
_cell.length_a   1.000
_cell.length_b   1.000
_cell.length_c   1.000
_cell.angle_alpha   90.00
_cell.angle_beta   90.00
_cell.angle_gamma   90.00
#
_symmetry.space_group_name_H-M   'P 1'
#
loop_
_entity.id
_entity.type
_entity.pdbx_description
1 polymer ?
#
loop_
_entity_poly.entity_id
_entity_poly.type
_entity_poly.pdbx_seq_one_letter_code
_entity_poly.pdbx_strand_id
1 'polypeptide(L)'
;MTSPASTPSSTLQGLVASHDDERALLDALEKAFDYRGDVTISLSPAASAAAGAGRAGGSTVPVTITGYIFDRRIGTTLADSYLRIMRADTGEKVRIAYGDIERIEFTGRDAAHGRSFETWVKQYVEKKLKGEKASIESEKLE
;
A
#
# COMPACT_ATOMS: atom_id res chain seq x y z
N MET A 1 35.03 -2.22 -25.11
CA MET A 1 33.75 -2.83 -24.69
C MET A 1 33.12 -1.89 -23.70
N THR A 2 32.26 -0.99 -24.17
CA THR A 2 31.61 0.03 -23.34
C THR A 2 30.29 -0.55 -22.82
N SER A 3 30.24 -0.88 -21.53
CA SER A 3 28.99 -1.07 -20.82
C SER A 3 28.31 0.30 -20.68
N PRO A 4 27.04 0.49 -21.10
CA PRO A 4 26.34 1.72 -20.78
C PRO A 4 26.06 1.77 -19.28
N ALA A 5 26.36 2.93 -18.70
CA ALA A 5 26.11 3.27 -17.31
C ALA A 5 24.69 2.87 -16.88
N SER A 6 24.56 2.08 -15.81
CA SER A 6 23.33 2.07 -15.04
C SER A 6 23.17 3.46 -14.43
N THR A 7 22.28 4.25 -15.02
CA THR A 7 21.70 5.40 -14.34
C THR A 7 21.16 4.89 -13.00
N PRO A 8 21.54 5.46 -11.84
CA PRO A 8 20.80 5.17 -10.64
C PRO A 8 19.39 5.75 -10.86
N SER A 9 18.44 4.90 -11.26
CA SER A 9 17.04 5.14 -10.93
C SER A 9 17.07 5.50 -9.45
N SER A 10 16.54 6.66 -9.07
CA SER A 10 16.44 7.10 -7.68
C SER A 10 15.54 6.10 -6.97
N THR A 11 16.09 4.94 -6.62
CA THR A 11 15.30 3.74 -6.41
C THR A 11 14.90 3.80 -4.97
N LEU A 12 13.63 4.03 -4.72
CA LEU A 12 13.00 3.94 -3.41
C LEU A 12 13.26 2.58 -2.72
N GLN A 13 13.85 1.62 -3.44
CA GLN A 13 14.29 0.32 -2.97
C GLN A 13 15.24 0.45 -1.75
N GLY A 14 14.82 -0.14 -0.63
CA GLY A 14 15.54 -0.05 0.63
C GLY A 14 15.20 1.17 1.47
N LEU A 15 14.29 2.04 1.01
CA LEU A 15 13.73 3.09 1.86
C LEU A 15 12.86 2.44 2.94
N VAL A 16 13.15 2.81 4.18
CA VAL A 16 12.42 2.39 5.37
C VAL A 16 12.08 3.65 6.16
N ALA A 17 10.79 3.86 6.43
CA ALA A 17 10.32 4.92 7.29
C ALA A 17 9.46 4.34 8.41
N SER A 18 9.60 4.87 9.62
CA SER A 18 8.92 4.38 10.82
C SER A 18 8.14 5.50 11.49
N HIS A 19 7.14 5.14 12.29
CA HIS A 19 6.28 6.08 13.01
C HIS A 19 7.04 6.99 14.00
N ASP A 20 8.24 6.59 14.43
CA ASP A 20 9.14 7.42 15.26
C ASP A 20 9.54 8.75 14.57
N ASP A 21 9.56 8.76 13.23
CA ASP A 21 9.81 9.95 12.42
C ASP A 21 8.59 10.19 11.51
N GLU A 22 7.58 10.85 12.07
CA GLU A 22 6.29 11.12 11.40
C GLU A 22 6.47 11.79 10.03
N ARG A 23 7.41 12.73 9.92
CA ARG A 23 7.69 13.43 8.66
C ARG A 23 8.25 12.48 7.60
N ALA A 24 9.23 11.65 7.96
CA ALA A 24 9.77 10.66 7.06
C ALA A 24 8.72 9.61 6.68
N LEU A 25 7.84 9.22 7.61
CA LEU A 25 6.74 8.29 7.34
C LEU A 25 5.75 8.88 6.33
N LEU A 26 5.31 10.13 6.52
CA LEU A 26 4.40 10.79 5.59
C LEU A 26 5.00 10.88 4.17
N ASP A 27 6.23 11.37 4.05
CA ASP A 27 6.94 11.46 2.78
C ASP A 27 7.13 10.07 2.11
N ALA A 28 7.41 9.04 2.91
CA ALA A 28 7.48 7.66 2.41
C ALA A 28 6.11 7.13 1.96
N LEU A 29 5.02 7.44 2.66
CA LEU A 29 3.67 7.08 2.26
C LEU A 29 3.26 7.79 0.95
N GLU A 30 3.73 9.01 0.75
CA GLU A 30 3.56 9.71 -0.52
C GLU A 30 4.29 8.99 -1.65
N LYS A 31 5.57 8.67 -1.45
CA LYS A 31 6.38 7.90 -2.40
C LYS A 31 5.80 6.52 -2.68
N ALA A 32 5.18 5.88 -1.68
CA ALA A 32 4.58 4.56 -1.79
C ALA A 32 3.34 4.55 -2.68
N PHE A 33 2.60 5.64 -2.73
CA PHE A 33 1.44 5.76 -3.62
C PHE A 33 1.86 5.91 -5.10
N ASP A 34 2.93 6.66 -5.36
CA ASP A 34 3.49 6.78 -6.70
C ASP A 34 4.27 5.53 -7.14
N TYR A 35 4.68 4.71 -6.18
CA TYR A 35 5.30 3.43 -6.44
C TYR A 35 4.33 2.44 -7.09
N ARG A 36 4.65 2.02 -8.32
CA ARG A 36 3.87 1.04 -9.10
C ARG A 36 4.34 -0.39 -8.82
N GLY A 37 4.42 -0.74 -7.54
CA GLY A 37 4.82 -2.05 -7.06
C GLY A 37 4.25 -2.35 -5.69
N ASP A 38 4.47 -3.57 -5.21
CA ASP A 38 4.06 -3.95 -3.86
C ASP A 38 4.98 -3.29 -2.83
N VAL A 39 4.38 -2.75 -1.78
CA VAL A 39 5.08 -2.23 -0.60
C VAL A 39 4.81 -3.13 0.59
N THR A 40 5.74 -3.15 1.54
CA THR A 40 5.53 -3.86 2.81
C THR A 40 5.25 -2.84 3.90
N ILE A 41 4.17 -3.04 4.64
CA ILE A 41 3.78 -2.17 5.77
C ILE A 41 3.63 -3.00 7.03
N SER A 42 4.24 -2.50 8.10
CA SER A 42 4.07 -3.00 9.47
C SER A 42 2.91 -2.27 10.11
N LEU A 43 1.97 -3.04 10.65
CA LEU A 43 0.76 -2.51 11.27
C LEU A 43 0.85 -2.60 12.79
N SER A 44 0.20 -1.64 13.44
CA SER A 44 -0.11 -1.70 14.87
C SER A 44 -0.88 -3.00 15.18
N PRO A 45 -0.81 -3.54 16.41
CA PRO A 45 -1.57 -4.74 16.77
C PRO A 45 -3.08 -4.61 16.50
N ALA A 46 -3.66 -3.44 16.76
CA ALA A 46 -5.06 -3.15 16.51
C ALA A 46 -5.39 -3.20 15.00
N ALA A 47 -4.56 -2.57 14.17
CA ALA A 47 -4.76 -2.57 12.73
C ALA A 47 -4.47 -3.93 12.08
N SER A 48 -3.52 -4.70 12.61
CA SER A 48 -3.24 -6.04 12.12
C SER A 48 -4.45 -6.97 12.24
N ALA A 49 -5.21 -6.86 13.35
CA ALA A 49 -6.44 -7.61 13.55
C ALA A 49 -7.53 -7.17 12.57
N ALA A 50 -7.71 -5.85 12.40
CA ALA A 50 -8.66 -5.28 11.44
C ALA A 50 -8.32 -5.66 9.98
N ALA A 51 -7.03 -5.81 9.66
CA ALA A 51 -6.53 -6.21 8.35
C ALA A 51 -6.63 -7.73 8.08
N GLY A 52 -7.15 -8.52 9.02
CA GLY A 52 -7.17 -9.99 8.93
C GLY A 52 -5.77 -10.60 8.96
N ALA A 53 -4.75 -9.83 9.35
CA ALA A 53 -3.35 -10.26 9.42
C ALA A 53 -2.95 -10.73 10.84
N GLY A 54 -3.83 -10.56 11.83
CA GLY A 54 -3.56 -10.85 13.23
C GLY A 54 -3.16 -12.31 13.47
N ARG A 55 -2.16 -12.52 14.33
CA ARG A 55 -1.80 -13.86 14.81
C ARG A 55 -2.69 -14.25 15.98
N ALA A 56 -3.11 -15.51 16.02
CA ALA A 56 -3.70 -16.09 17.22
C ALA A 56 -2.66 -16.09 18.37
N GLY A 57 -3.03 -15.59 19.56
CA GLY A 57 -2.23 -15.76 20.77
C GLY A 57 -1.43 -14.54 21.28
N GLY A 58 -1.83 -13.30 20.98
CA GLY A 58 -1.27 -12.12 21.68
C GLY A 58 0.21 -11.82 21.38
N SER A 59 0.66 -12.10 20.15
CA SER A 59 2.04 -11.83 19.71
C SER A 59 2.38 -10.34 19.76
N THR A 60 3.47 -9.98 20.45
CA THR A 60 4.04 -8.62 20.51
C THR A 60 4.83 -8.23 19.24
N VAL A 61 5.07 -9.19 18.34
CA VAL A 61 5.78 -8.92 17.07
C VAL A 61 4.85 -8.15 16.12
N PRO A 62 5.30 -7.03 15.52
CA PRO A 62 4.49 -6.28 14.56
C PRO A 62 4.16 -7.16 13.36
N VAL A 63 2.92 -7.06 12.90
CA VAL A 63 2.45 -7.83 11.74
C VAL A 63 2.72 -7.03 10.49
N THR A 64 3.44 -7.63 9.56
CA THR A 64 3.68 -7.05 8.23
C THR A 64 2.69 -7.59 7.21
N ILE A 65 2.24 -6.72 6.32
CA ILE A 65 1.51 -7.10 5.12
C ILE A 65 2.20 -6.52 3.89
N THR A 66 2.14 -7.26 2.78
CA THR A 66 2.70 -6.84 1.50
C THR A 66 1.57 -6.68 0.50
N GLY A 67 1.60 -5.61 -0.29
CA GLY A 67 0.57 -5.39 -1.32
C GLY A 67 0.68 -4.07 -2.07
N TYR A 68 -0.21 -3.90 -3.04
CA TYR A 68 -0.26 -2.72 -3.90
C TYR A 68 -1.23 -1.66 -3.35
N ILE A 69 -0.74 -0.43 -3.18
CA ILE A 69 -1.59 0.70 -2.77
C ILE A 69 -2.31 1.24 -4.01
N PHE A 70 -3.64 1.14 -4.03
CA PHE A 70 -4.46 1.56 -5.17
C PHE A 70 -5.30 2.82 -4.88
N ASP A 71 -5.43 3.22 -3.63
CA ASP A 71 -6.18 4.42 -3.22
C ASP A 71 -5.58 4.99 -1.93
N ARG A 72 -5.69 6.31 -1.76
CA ARG A 72 -5.38 6.99 -0.49
C ARG A 72 -6.31 8.17 -0.29
N ARG A 73 -6.60 8.46 0.97
CA ARG A 73 -7.27 9.68 1.40
C ARG A 73 -6.38 10.38 2.42
N ILE A 74 -6.11 11.65 2.16
CA ILE A 74 -5.42 12.53 3.09
C ILE A 74 -6.48 13.42 3.74
N GLY A 75 -6.65 13.26 5.05
CA GLY A 75 -7.54 14.08 5.86
C GLY A 75 -6.79 15.20 6.58
N THR A 76 -7.48 15.89 7.49
CA THR A 76 -6.88 16.92 8.34
C THR A 76 -6.02 16.37 9.47
N THR A 77 -6.17 15.09 9.81
CA THR A 77 -5.39 14.39 10.84
C THR A 77 -4.89 13.03 10.33
N LEU A 78 -3.96 12.40 11.06
CA LEU A 78 -3.50 11.04 10.77
C LEU A 78 -4.62 10.00 10.90
N ALA A 79 -5.61 10.23 11.76
CA ALA A 79 -6.77 9.35 11.92
C ALA A 79 -7.77 9.49 10.75
N ASP A 80 -7.88 10.70 10.20
CA ASP A 80 -8.70 10.98 9.00
C ASP A 80 -7.99 10.57 7.70
N SER A 81 -6.68 10.31 7.77
CA SER A 81 -5.84 9.88 6.66
C SER A 81 -5.72 8.36 6.62
N TYR A 82 -5.91 7.77 5.45
CA TYR A 82 -5.77 6.33 5.26
C TYR A 82 -5.32 5.98 3.86
N LEU A 83 -4.71 4.81 3.72
CA LEU A 83 -4.47 4.16 2.44
C LEU A 83 -5.37 2.94 2.28
N ARG A 84 -5.56 2.51 1.03
CA ARG A 84 -6.12 1.19 0.72
C ARG A 84 -5.08 0.39 -0.04
N ILE A 85 -4.78 -0.77 0.50
CA ILE A 85 -3.84 -1.73 -0.05
C ILE A 85 -4.61 -2.97 -0.51
N MET A 86 -4.25 -3.48 -1.68
CA MET A 86 -4.66 -4.81 -2.11
C MET A 86 -3.54 -5.77 -1.75
N ARG A 87 -3.83 -6.68 -0.83
CA ARG A 87 -2.88 -7.65 -0.31
C ARG A 87 -2.37 -8.58 -1.41
N ALA A 88 -1.07 -8.79 -1.47
CA ALA A 88 -0.44 -9.67 -2.46
C ALA A 88 -0.71 -11.16 -2.15
N ASP A 89 -0.89 -11.52 -0.88
CA ASP A 89 -1.10 -12.89 -0.42
C ASP A 89 -2.56 -13.36 -0.60
N THR A 90 -3.54 -12.50 -0.28
CA THR A 90 -4.97 -12.87 -0.35
C THR A 90 -5.74 -12.21 -1.48
N GLY A 91 -5.22 -11.13 -2.07
CA GLY A 91 -5.96 -10.29 -3.03
C GLY A 91 -7.02 -9.40 -2.38
N GLU A 92 -7.16 -9.44 -1.06
CA GLU A 92 -8.15 -8.65 -0.33
C GLU A 92 -7.76 -7.17 -0.25
N LYS A 93 -8.77 -6.31 -0.21
CA LYS A 93 -8.60 -4.86 -0.08
C LYS A 93 -8.75 -4.47 1.37
N VAL A 94 -7.70 -3.89 1.94
CA VAL A 94 -7.65 -3.46 3.33
C VAL A 94 -7.50 -1.95 3.38
N ARG A 95 -8.26 -1.29 4.26
CA ARG A 95 -8.12 0.13 4.59
C ARG A 95 -7.27 0.26 5.86
N ILE A 96 -6.27 1.13 5.84
CA ILE A 96 -5.30 1.29 6.92
C ILE A 96 -5.10 2.77 7.18
N ALA A 97 -5.41 3.21 8.40
CA ALA A 97 -5.19 4.60 8.81
C ALA A 97 -3.69 4.88 8.92
N TYR A 98 -3.28 6.13 8.68
CA TYR A 98 -1.86 6.48 8.74
C TYR A 98 -1.29 6.31 10.15
N GLY A 99 -2.08 6.64 11.18
CA GLY A 99 -1.70 6.45 12.58
C GLY A 99 -1.58 4.98 13.02
N ASP A 100 -1.97 4.03 12.18
CA ASP A 100 -1.85 2.60 12.44
C ASP A 100 -0.63 1.96 11.73
N ILE A 101 0.11 2.75 10.96
CA ILE A 101 1.27 2.29 10.20
C ILE A 101 2.51 2.53 11.07
N GLU A 102 3.09 1.46 11.58
CA GLU A 102 4.30 1.50 12.39
C GLU A 102 5.55 1.71 11.53
N ARG A 103 5.56 1.10 10.34
CA ARG A 103 6.69 1.15 9.40
C ARG A 103 6.24 0.86 7.98
N ILE A 104 6.90 1.50 7.02
CA ILE A 104 6.81 1.18 5.59
C ILE A 104 8.18 0.85 5.02
N GLU A 105 8.23 -0.17 4.17
CA GLU A 105 9.44 -0.70 3.57
C GLU A 105 9.23 -0.97 2.06
N PHE A 106 10.14 -0.46 1.26
CA PHE A 106 10.16 -0.67 -0.19
C PHE A 106 11.12 -1.81 -0.53
N THR A 107 10.63 -3.04 -0.50
CA THR A 107 11.46 -4.24 -0.71
C THR A 107 11.75 -4.45 -2.20
N GLY A 108 12.87 -3.91 -2.68
CA GLY A 108 13.24 -3.87 -4.10
C GLY A 108 13.55 -5.19 -4.82
N ARG A 109 13.53 -6.35 -4.13
CA ARG A 109 13.94 -7.63 -4.74
C ARG A 109 12.77 -8.52 -5.22
N ASP A 110 11.59 -8.43 -4.59
CA ASP A 110 10.39 -9.18 -5.01
C ASP A 110 9.23 -8.27 -5.49
N ALA A 111 9.35 -6.95 -5.31
CA ALA A 111 8.39 -5.97 -5.80
C ALA A 111 8.29 -5.91 -7.35
N ALA A 112 9.26 -6.49 -8.05
CA ALA A 112 9.31 -6.58 -9.52
C ALA A 112 8.48 -7.74 -10.11
N HIS A 113 7.83 -8.57 -9.29
CA HIS A 113 6.91 -9.55 -9.84
C HIS A 113 5.52 -9.00 -10.13
N GLY A 114 5.17 -7.77 -9.72
CA GLY A 114 4.03 -7.00 -10.22
C GLY A 114 2.66 -7.69 -10.20
N ARG A 115 2.52 -8.91 -9.65
CA ARG A 115 1.35 -9.77 -9.89
C ARG A 115 0.10 -9.13 -9.34
N SER A 116 0.20 -8.44 -8.20
CA SER A 116 -0.92 -7.71 -7.60
C SER A 116 -1.32 -6.52 -8.47
N PHE A 117 -0.37 -5.74 -8.97
CA PHE A 117 -0.62 -4.63 -9.89
C PHE A 117 -1.18 -5.13 -11.23
N GLU A 118 -0.57 -6.13 -11.86
CA GLU A 118 -1.04 -6.73 -13.11
C GLU A 118 -2.42 -7.39 -12.95
N THR A 119 -2.67 -8.04 -11.80
CA THR A 119 -3.99 -8.60 -11.48
C THR A 119 -5.02 -7.50 -11.30
N TRP A 120 -4.67 -6.42 -10.60
CA TRP A 120 -5.55 -5.25 -10.44
C TRP A 120 -5.82 -4.57 -11.79
N VAL A 121 -4.79 -4.37 -12.61
CA VAL A 121 -4.90 -3.78 -13.95
C VAL A 121 -5.77 -4.67 -14.84
N LYS A 122 -5.55 -5.98 -14.87
CA LYS A 122 -6.41 -6.92 -15.60
C LYS A 122 -7.86 -6.82 -15.14
N GLN A 123 -8.11 -6.93 -13.83
CA GLN A 123 -9.47 -6.82 -13.28
C GLN A 123 -10.12 -5.46 -13.57
N TYR A 124 -9.36 -4.37 -13.50
CA TYR A 124 -9.85 -3.02 -13.78
C TYR A 124 -10.13 -2.81 -15.27
N VAL A 125 -9.22 -3.26 -16.14
CA VAL A 125 -9.36 -3.21 -17.60
C VAL A 125 -10.50 -4.12 -18.05
N GLU A 126 -10.63 -5.34 -17.52
CA GLU A 126 -11.76 -6.24 -17.78
C GLU A 126 -13.09 -5.61 -17.32
N LYS A 127 -13.15 -5.01 -16.12
CA LYS A 127 -14.34 -4.26 -15.68
C LYS A 127 -14.67 -3.07 -16.59
N LYS A 128 -13.66 -2.33 -17.06
CA LYS A 128 -13.85 -1.20 -17.98
C LYS A 128 -14.28 -1.64 -19.38
N LEU A 129 -13.70 -2.72 -19.92
CA LEU A 129 -14.05 -3.28 -21.24
C LEU A 129 -15.43 -3.94 -21.24
N LYS A 130 -15.89 -4.48 -20.11
CA LYS A 130 -17.23 -5.05 -19.98
C LYS A 130 -18.35 -4.01 -19.93
N GLY A 131 -18.04 -2.71 -20.07
CA GLY A 131 -19.03 -1.65 -20.22
C GLY A 131 -19.90 -1.42 -18.99
N GLU A 132 -19.52 -1.95 -17.83
CA GLU A 132 -20.22 -1.69 -16.58
C GLU A 132 -19.82 -0.28 -16.15
N LYS A 133 -20.69 0.69 -16.44
CA LYS A 133 -20.66 2.00 -15.78
C LYS A 133 -20.52 1.71 -14.30
N ALA A 134 -19.37 2.05 -13.72
CA ALA A 134 -19.32 2.27 -12.29
C ALA A 134 -20.41 3.29 -12.02
N SER A 135 -21.54 2.84 -11.47
CA SER A 135 -22.52 3.72 -10.84
C SER A 135 -21.74 4.44 -9.76
N ILE A 136 -21.25 5.62 -10.12
CA ILE A 136 -21.10 6.72 -9.20
C ILE A 136 -22.54 7.03 -8.82
N GLU A 137 -23.06 6.31 -7.83
CA GLU A 137 -24.18 6.82 -7.06
C GLU A 137 -23.59 8.00 -6.26
N SER A 138 -23.62 9.15 -6.92
CA SER A 138 -23.48 10.44 -6.28
C SER A 138 -24.74 10.60 -5.45
N GLU A 139 -24.74 10.05 -4.24
CA GLU A 139 -25.75 10.40 -3.25
C GLU A 139 -25.63 11.90 -2.97
N LYS A 140 -26.51 12.66 -3.59
CA LYS A 140 -26.99 13.94 -3.11
C LYS A 140 -28.23 13.60 -2.28
N LEU A 141 -28.13 13.69 -0.97
CA LEU A 141 -29.28 13.79 -0.06
C LEU A 141 -28.92 14.92 0.92
N GLU A 142 -29.37 16.13 0.61
CA GLU A 142 -30.39 16.89 1.36
C GLU A 142 -29.80 17.65 2.56
#